data_AF-A0A7V5XBZ3-F1
#
_entry.id   AF-A0A7V5XBZ3-F1
#
_cell.length_a   1.000
_cell.length_b   1.000
_cell.length_c   1.000
_cell.angle_alpha   90.00
_cell.angle_beta   90.00
_cell.angle_gamma   90.00
#
_symmetry.space_group_name_H-M   'P 1'
#
loop_
_entity.id
_entity.type
_entity.pdbx_description
1 polymer ?
#
loop_
_entity_poly.entity_id
_entity_poly.type
_entity_poly.pdbx_seq_one_letter_code
_entity_poly.pdbx_strand_id
1 'polypeptide(L)'
;MATEPRGRQRDQGWSLRRRLLITAAVVVTGFMLLAGFALEQAFRASAMQASRDRLQARIYMLMGAAEFTPDGRLVMPPALPDPTLDMPDSGNLGAISLDDGGLLWQSESSLATAPDYPPAATPGQPVATQATGGDTVFLVMAYPVIWELESGKERRLVFYAAEPRTRVDQ
;
A
#
# COMPACT_ATOMS: atom_id res chain seq x y z
N MET A 1 9.39 81.05 42.35
CA MET A 1 7.98 80.84 41.97
C MET A 1 7.95 79.72 40.94
N ALA A 2 7.17 78.68 41.28
CA ALA A 2 6.64 77.61 40.45
C ALA A 2 7.59 76.74 39.59
N THR A 3 7.70 75.49 40.07
CA THR A 3 8.11 74.25 39.42
C THR A 3 7.21 73.86 38.24
N GLU A 4 7.79 73.44 37.11
CA GLU A 4 7.09 72.65 36.09
C GLU A 4 7.40 71.15 36.27
N PRO A 5 6.38 70.26 36.18
CA PRO A 5 6.55 68.84 36.43
C PRO A 5 7.00 68.10 35.15
N ARG A 6 8.01 67.24 35.29
CA ARG A 6 8.34 66.22 34.28
C ARG A 6 7.21 65.20 34.17
N GLY A 7 6.46 65.26 33.07
CA GLY A 7 5.53 64.21 32.66
C GLY A 7 6.27 62.88 32.47
N ARG A 8 5.91 61.87 33.27
CA ARG A 8 6.35 60.49 33.08
C ARG A 8 5.65 59.91 31.85
N GLN A 9 6.38 59.75 30.75
CA GLN A 9 6.03 58.78 29.73
C GLN A 9 6.43 57.39 30.25
N ARG A 10 5.44 56.59 30.66
CA ARG A 10 5.63 55.18 31.00
C ARG A 10 4.62 54.32 30.23
N ASP A 11 5.19 53.48 29.38
CA ASP A 11 4.74 52.12 29.04
C ASP A 11 3.45 51.94 28.20
N GLN A 12 3.44 52.46 26.96
CA GLN A 12 2.43 52.08 25.95
C GLN A 12 2.96 51.23 24.77
N GLY A 13 4.28 51.16 24.54
CA GLY A 13 4.87 50.45 23.40
C GLY A 13 4.94 48.91 23.51
N TRP A 14 4.73 48.36 24.71
CA TRP A 14 4.89 46.92 24.97
C TRP A 14 3.70 46.09 24.45
N SER A 15 2.50 46.69 24.37
CA SER A 15 1.26 45.96 24.03
C SER A 15 1.13 45.66 22.54
N LEU A 16 1.56 46.57 21.65
CA LEU A 16 1.51 46.38 20.19
C LEU A 16 2.51 45.33 19.71
N ARG A 17 3.76 45.44 20.18
CA ARG A 17 4.82 44.48 19.84
C ARG A 17 4.48 43.07 20.32
N ARG A 18 3.92 42.93 21.54
CA ARG A 18 3.51 41.63 22.08
C ARG A 18 2.36 41.00 21.29
N ARG A 19 1.33 41.79 20.93
CA ARG A 19 0.22 41.30 20.08
C ARG A 19 0.74 40.85 18.72
N LEU A 20 1.60 41.63 18.08
CA LEU A 20 2.20 41.28 16.79
C LEU A 20 3.01 39.98 16.86
N LEU A 21 3.83 39.82 17.91
CA LEU A 21 4.62 38.59 18.11
C LEU A 21 3.74 37.36 18.38
N ILE A 22 2.68 37.51 19.19
CA ILE A 22 1.73 36.41 19.46
C ILE A 22 1.01 36.03 18.18
N THR A 23 0.50 36.99 17.40
CA THR A 23 -0.17 36.70 16.12
C THR A 23 0.78 36.00 15.16
N ALA A 24 2.02 36.47 15.01
CA ALA A 24 3.01 35.83 14.16
C ALA A 24 3.31 34.39 14.63
N ALA A 25 3.52 34.17 15.93
CA ALA A 25 3.76 32.85 16.47
C ALA A 25 2.59 31.90 16.24
N VAL A 26 1.35 32.37 16.45
CA VAL A 26 0.13 31.60 16.17
C VAL A 26 0.01 31.25 14.69
N VAL A 27 0.26 32.21 13.79
CA VAL A 27 0.21 31.97 12.34
C VAL A 27 1.27 30.96 11.92
N VAL A 28 2.51 31.09 12.38
CA VAL A 28 3.59 30.14 12.07
C VAL A 28 3.25 28.75 12.59
N THR A 29 2.78 28.66 13.84
CA THR A 29 2.40 27.38 14.46
C THR A 29 1.26 26.74 13.68
N GLY A 30 0.22 27.50 13.35
CA GLY A 30 -0.90 27.03 12.54
C GLY A 30 -0.46 26.55 11.17
N PHE A 31 0.43 27.30 10.50
CA PHE A 31 0.98 26.89 9.21
C PHE A 31 1.81 25.61 9.31
N MET A 32 2.66 25.46 10.33
CA MET A 32 3.45 24.23 10.52
C MET A 32 2.56 23.01 10.79
N LEU A 33 1.50 23.16 11.57
CA LEU A 33 0.55 22.07 11.83
C LEU A 33 -0.17 21.63 10.55
N LEU A 34 -0.64 22.60 9.75
CA LEU A 34 -1.29 22.30 8.47
C LEU A 34 -0.32 21.67 7.47
N ALA A 35 0.91 22.18 7.38
CA ALA A 35 1.94 21.64 6.51
C ALA A 35 2.32 20.21 6.92
N GLY A 36 2.49 19.96 8.23
CA GLY A 36 2.75 18.62 8.77
C GLY A 36 1.63 17.65 8.44
N PHE A 37 0.38 18.03 8.65
CA PHE A 37 -0.79 17.21 8.32
C PHE A 37 -0.88 16.92 6.81
N ALA A 38 -0.71 17.94 5.96
CA ALA A 38 -0.74 17.77 4.52
C ALA A 38 0.39 16.84 4.02
N LEU A 39 1.59 16.98 4.59
CA LEU A 39 2.74 16.15 4.26
C LEU A 39 2.51 14.69 4.67
N GLU A 40 1.98 14.45 5.88
CA GLU A 40 1.64 13.11 6.34
C GLU A 40 0.64 12.42 5.41
N GLN A 41 -0.41 13.15 5.00
CA GLN A 41 -1.41 12.63 4.06
C GLN A 41 -0.78 12.29 2.70
N ALA A 42 0.09 13.15 2.18
CA ALA A 42 0.82 12.89 0.94
C ALA A 42 1.71 11.64 1.06
N PHE A 43 2.45 11.50 2.17
CA PHE A 43 3.27 10.31 2.43
C PHE A 43 2.45 9.03 2.50
N ARG A 44 1.32 9.03 3.24
CA ARG A 44 0.42 7.86 3.34
C ARG A 44 -0.13 7.46 1.97
N ALA A 45 -0.54 8.44 1.15
CA ALA A 45 -1.01 8.19 -0.20
C ALA A 45 0.09 7.60 -1.10
N SER A 46 1.30 8.17 -1.07
CA SER A 46 2.44 7.67 -1.84
C SER A 46 2.86 6.26 -1.41
N ALA A 47 2.86 5.97 -0.11
CA ALA A 47 3.19 4.63 0.41
C ALA A 47 2.16 3.58 -0.06
N MET A 48 0.87 3.93 -0.02
CA MET A 48 -0.20 3.05 -0.50
C MET A 48 -0.10 2.81 -2.01
N GLN A 49 0.23 3.84 -2.78
CA GLN A 49 0.42 3.71 -4.23
C GLN A 49 1.63 2.84 -4.56
N ALA A 50 2.77 3.07 -3.91
CA ALA A 50 3.97 2.26 -4.09
C ALA A 50 3.74 0.78 -3.76
N SER A 51 2.94 0.49 -2.72
CA SER A 51 2.51 -0.87 -2.39
C SER A 51 1.69 -1.49 -3.54
N ARG A 52 0.70 -0.78 -4.09
CA ARG A 52 -0.09 -1.26 -5.24
C ARG A 52 0.77 -1.51 -6.48
N ASP A 53 1.67 -0.58 -6.79
CA ASP A 53 2.55 -0.70 -7.96
C ASP A 53 3.48 -1.92 -7.84
N ARG A 54 3.99 -2.21 -6.62
CA ARG A 54 4.79 -3.41 -6.34
C ARG A 54 3.97 -4.70 -6.51
N LEU A 55 2.76 -4.75 -5.95
CA LEU A 55 1.88 -5.91 -6.13
C LEU A 55 1.55 -6.16 -7.60
N GLN A 56 1.27 -5.09 -8.37
CA GLN A 56 1.00 -5.18 -9.80
C GLN A 56 2.22 -5.70 -10.58
N ALA A 57 3.42 -5.17 -10.29
CA ALA A 57 4.65 -5.65 -10.91
C ALA A 57 4.89 -7.14 -10.62
N ARG A 58 4.61 -7.59 -9.40
CA ARG A 58 4.74 -9.00 -9.01
C ARG A 58 3.72 -9.89 -9.72
N ILE A 59 2.49 -9.42 -9.90
CA ILE A 59 1.50 -10.12 -10.73
C ILE A 59 2.02 -10.29 -12.16
N TYR A 60 2.57 -9.24 -12.78
CA TYR A 60 3.11 -9.35 -14.14
C TYR A 60 4.31 -10.29 -14.23
N MET A 61 5.16 -10.32 -13.19
CA MET A 61 6.22 -11.33 -13.07
C MET A 61 5.63 -12.74 -13.02
N LEU A 62 4.61 -12.99 -12.20
CA LEU A 62 3.94 -14.30 -12.11
C LEU A 62 3.29 -14.70 -13.45
N MET A 63 2.64 -13.75 -14.15
CA MET A 63 2.10 -14.02 -15.48
C MET A 63 3.19 -14.39 -16.48
N GLY A 64 4.34 -13.71 -16.45
CA GLY A 64 5.47 -13.99 -17.33
C GLY A 64 6.22 -15.29 -16.99
N ALA A 65 6.13 -15.74 -15.74
CA ALA A 65 6.75 -16.99 -15.27
C ALA A 65 5.82 -18.21 -15.44
N ALA A 66 4.51 -17.99 -15.53
CA ALA A 66 3.53 -19.06 -15.64
C ALA A 66 3.56 -19.70 -17.04
N GLU A 67 3.86 -20.99 -17.09
CA GLU A 67 3.77 -21.80 -18.30
C GLU A 67 2.67 -22.84 -18.16
N PHE A 68 2.15 -23.31 -19.29
CA PHE A 68 1.20 -24.43 -19.32
C PHE A 68 1.77 -25.56 -20.15
N THR A 69 1.66 -26.78 -19.64
CA THR A 69 1.98 -27.97 -20.42
C THR A 69 0.94 -28.20 -21.53
N PRO A 70 1.26 -29.03 -22.54
CA PRO A 70 0.30 -29.38 -23.60
C PRO A 70 -1.02 -29.99 -23.09
N ASP A 71 -0.99 -30.69 -21.94
CA ASP A 71 -2.16 -31.22 -21.23
C ASP A 71 -2.92 -30.17 -20.40
N GLY A 72 -2.48 -28.90 -20.43
CA GLY A 72 -3.16 -27.77 -19.80
C GLY A 72 -2.89 -27.63 -18.29
N ARG A 73 -1.80 -28.20 -17.77
CA ARG A 73 -1.40 -28.07 -16.38
C ARG A 73 -0.47 -26.87 -16.21
N LEU A 74 -0.77 -26.04 -15.21
CA LEU A 74 0.10 -24.91 -14.84
C LEU A 74 1.44 -25.44 -14.32
N VAL A 75 2.53 -24.90 -14.85
CA VAL A 75 3.90 -25.15 -14.41
C VAL A 75 4.55 -23.81 -14.09
N MET A 76 5.11 -23.72 -12.90
CA MET A 76 5.90 -22.58 -12.45
C MET A 76 7.38 -22.97 -12.42
N PRO A 77 8.31 -22.05 -12.69
CA PRO A 77 9.72 -22.32 -12.58
C PRO A 77 10.11 -22.63 -11.12
N PRO A 78 11.17 -23.44 -10.90
CA PRO A 78 11.61 -23.81 -9.56
C PRO A 78 12.20 -22.65 -8.75
N ALA A 79 12.57 -21.56 -9.41
CA ALA A 79 13.02 -20.32 -8.78
C ALA A 79 12.36 -19.16 -9.50
N LEU A 80 11.66 -18.31 -8.74
CA LEU A 80 11.05 -17.10 -9.27
C LEU A 80 12.08 -15.96 -9.33
N PRO A 81 11.94 -15.01 -10.28
CA PRO A 81 12.74 -13.78 -10.29
C PRO A 81 12.70 -13.00 -8.97
N ASP A 82 11.62 -13.16 -8.20
CA ASP A 82 11.49 -12.62 -6.86
C ASP A 82 11.77 -13.71 -5.80
N PRO A 83 12.98 -13.75 -5.22
CA PRO A 83 13.37 -14.79 -4.27
C PRO A 83 12.61 -14.70 -2.94
N THR A 84 11.92 -13.58 -2.67
CA THR A 84 11.14 -13.44 -1.44
C THR A 84 9.91 -14.34 -1.44
N LEU A 85 9.42 -14.79 -2.60
CA LEU A 85 8.30 -15.72 -2.69
C LEU A 85 8.68 -17.14 -2.25
N ASP A 86 9.95 -17.49 -2.36
CA ASP A 86 10.48 -18.80 -1.97
C ASP A 86 11.00 -18.77 -0.52
N MET A 87 11.05 -17.58 0.11
CA MET A 87 11.56 -17.42 1.47
C MET A 87 10.40 -17.39 2.47
N PRO A 88 10.34 -18.37 3.41
CA PRO A 88 9.35 -18.34 4.49
C PRO A 88 9.43 -17.02 5.26
N ASP A 89 8.27 -16.51 5.69
CA ASP A 89 8.15 -15.29 6.51
C ASP A 89 8.70 -14.00 5.87
N SER A 90 8.91 -13.98 4.55
CA SER A 90 9.26 -12.74 3.83
C SER A 90 8.15 -11.69 3.81
N GLY A 91 6.92 -12.10 4.19
CA GLY A 91 5.68 -11.35 4.05
C GLY A 91 5.17 -11.25 2.60
N ASN A 92 5.95 -11.65 1.61
CA ASN A 92 5.55 -11.52 0.21
C ASN A 92 4.92 -12.80 -0.30
N LEU A 93 3.68 -12.72 -0.76
CA LEU A 93 2.91 -13.88 -1.15
C LEU A 93 2.47 -13.80 -2.61
N GLY A 94 2.42 -14.95 -3.27
CA GLY A 94 1.91 -15.12 -4.63
C GLY A 94 1.03 -16.35 -4.72
N ALA A 95 -0.04 -16.27 -5.51
CA ALA A 95 -0.90 -17.41 -5.78
C ALA A 95 -1.57 -17.31 -7.16
N ILE A 96 -1.98 -18.45 -7.70
CA ILE A 96 -2.72 -18.56 -8.96
C ILE A 96 -3.89 -19.51 -8.72
N SER A 97 -5.10 -19.08 -9.05
CA SER A 97 -6.31 -19.92 -8.98
C SER A 97 -7.07 -19.92 -10.30
N LEU A 98 -8.03 -20.83 -10.38
CA LEU A 98 -9.15 -20.78 -11.32
C LEU A 98 -10.20 -19.75 -10.84
N ASP A 99 -11.14 -19.40 -11.72
CA ASP A 99 -12.22 -18.46 -11.37
C ASP A 99 -13.21 -19.00 -10.33
N ASP A 100 -13.29 -20.33 -10.20
CA ASP A 100 -14.09 -21.05 -9.20
C ASP A 100 -13.40 -21.14 -7.82
N GLY A 101 -12.21 -20.53 -7.68
CA GLY A 101 -11.41 -20.55 -6.45
C GLY A 101 -10.50 -21.77 -6.31
N GLY A 102 -10.46 -22.68 -7.29
CA GLY A 102 -9.54 -23.80 -7.31
C GLY A 102 -8.08 -23.33 -7.39
N LEU A 103 -7.34 -23.44 -6.30
CA LEU A 103 -5.94 -23.04 -6.22
C LEU A 103 -5.08 -23.95 -7.10
N LEU A 104 -4.35 -23.35 -8.05
CA LEU A 104 -3.44 -24.06 -8.96
C LEU A 104 -1.99 -24.02 -8.47
N TRP A 105 -1.60 -22.91 -7.85
CA TRP A 105 -0.26 -22.71 -7.31
C TRP A 105 -0.27 -21.65 -6.21
N GLN A 106 0.64 -21.79 -5.25
CA GLN A 106 0.95 -20.78 -4.25
C GLN A 106 2.46 -20.77 -3.96
N SER A 107 2.99 -19.62 -3.59
CA SER A 107 4.39 -19.44 -3.20
C SER A 107 4.72 -20.19 -1.90
N GLU A 108 5.98 -20.55 -1.70
CA GLU A 108 6.42 -21.23 -0.47
C GLU A 108 6.25 -20.34 0.78
N SER A 109 6.41 -19.02 0.61
CA SER A 109 6.13 -18.03 1.65
C SER A 109 4.67 -18.07 2.16
N SER A 110 3.73 -18.56 1.36
CA SER A 110 2.30 -18.68 1.71
C SER A 110 1.98 -19.92 2.54
N LEU A 111 2.94 -20.86 2.71
CA LEU A 111 2.71 -22.11 3.42
C LEU A 111 2.44 -21.91 4.92
N ALA A 112 3.00 -20.86 5.53
CA ALA A 112 2.80 -20.56 6.94
C ALA A 112 1.50 -19.78 7.20
N THR A 113 1.22 -18.76 6.38
CA THR A 113 0.01 -17.94 6.48
C THR A 113 -0.32 -17.37 5.10
N ALA A 114 -1.54 -17.62 4.63
CA ALA A 114 -2.07 -17.07 3.40
C ALA A 114 -3.37 -16.32 3.68
N PRO A 115 -3.66 -15.24 2.95
CA PRO A 115 -4.96 -14.58 3.02
C PRO A 115 -6.06 -15.47 2.43
N ASP A 116 -7.27 -15.28 2.92
CA ASP A 116 -8.47 -15.74 2.22
C ASP A 116 -8.61 -14.97 0.89
N TYR A 117 -8.14 -15.57 -0.19
CA TYR A 117 -8.11 -14.91 -1.50
C TYR A 117 -9.53 -14.53 -1.93
N PRO A 118 -9.76 -13.25 -2.28
CA PRO A 118 -11.09 -12.80 -2.69
C PRO A 118 -11.49 -13.49 -4.00
N PRO A 119 -12.80 -13.76 -4.18
CA PRO A 119 -13.30 -14.40 -5.39
C PRO A 119 -13.03 -13.53 -6.63
N ALA A 120 -12.94 -14.21 -7.78
CA ALA A 120 -12.60 -13.62 -9.06
C ALA A 120 -13.54 -12.44 -9.42
N ALA A 121 -12.95 -11.31 -9.79
CA ALA A 121 -13.64 -10.15 -10.36
C ALA A 121 -13.70 -10.25 -11.90
N THR A 122 -14.16 -9.18 -12.56
CA THR A 122 -14.18 -9.08 -14.02
C THR A 122 -12.78 -9.23 -14.63
N PRO A 123 -12.58 -10.11 -15.63
CA PRO A 123 -11.31 -10.23 -16.34
C PRO A 123 -10.80 -8.89 -16.88
N GLY A 124 -9.49 -8.68 -16.78
CA GLY A 124 -8.81 -7.47 -17.25
C GLY A 124 -8.83 -6.30 -16.26
N GLN A 125 -9.55 -6.39 -15.13
CA GLN A 125 -9.60 -5.35 -14.11
C GLN A 125 -8.90 -5.83 -12.82
N PRO A 126 -7.69 -5.31 -12.52
CA PRO A 126 -7.05 -5.61 -11.25
C PRO A 126 -7.83 -4.97 -10.09
N VAL A 127 -8.04 -5.75 -9.04
CA VAL A 127 -8.72 -5.30 -7.81
C VAL A 127 -7.75 -5.46 -6.65
N ALA A 128 -7.53 -4.38 -5.91
CA ALA A 128 -6.78 -4.42 -4.66
C ALA A 128 -7.75 -4.28 -3.48
N THR A 129 -7.73 -5.26 -2.57
CA THR A 129 -8.56 -5.32 -1.38
C THR A 129 -7.75 -5.73 -0.16
N GLN A 130 -8.36 -5.66 1.02
CA GLN A 130 -7.80 -6.25 2.22
C GLN A 130 -8.43 -7.64 2.43
N ALA A 131 -7.60 -8.60 2.82
CA ALA A 131 -8.04 -9.94 3.20
C ALA A 131 -7.33 -10.37 4.47
N THR A 132 -7.97 -11.23 5.25
CA THR A 132 -7.41 -11.77 6.49
C THR A 132 -6.85 -13.16 6.24
N GLY A 133 -5.76 -13.48 6.94
CA GLY A 133 -5.21 -14.83 7.03
C GLY A 133 -4.76 -15.06 8.46
N GLY A 134 -5.51 -15.86 9.22
CA GLY A 134 -5.36 -15.92 10.68
C GLY A 134 -5.54 -14.53 11.32
N ASP A 135 -4.58 -14.10 12.14
CA ASP A 135 -4.59 -12.78 12.79
C ASP A 135 -3.96 -11.66 11.96
N THR A 136 -3.50 -11.97 10.74
CA THR A 136 -2.80 -11.02 9.87
C THR A 136 -3.74 -10.44 8.81
N VAL A 137 -3.68 -9.11 8.64
CA VAL A 137 -4.37 -8.41 7.55
C VAL A 137 -3.39 -8.22 6.41
N PHE A 138 -3.76 -8.68 5.23
CA PHE A 138 -2.99 -8.54 4.00
C PHE A 138 -3.64 -7.49 3.10
N LEU A 139 -2.80 -6.74 2.39
CA LEU A 139 -3.21 -6.12 1.15
C LEU A 139 -3.05 -7.15 0.03
N VAL A 140 -4.13 -7.44 -0.67
CA VAL A 140 -4.17 -8.41 -1.76
C VAL A 140 -4.55 -7.71 -3.04
N MET A 141 -3.77 -7.93 -4.09
CA MET A 141 -4.16 -7.60 -5.46
C MET A 141 -4.53 -8.89 -6.19
N ALA A 142 -5.71 -8.89 -6.80
CA ALA A 142 -6.21 -9.96 -7.66
C ALA A 142 -6.28 -9.43 -9.10
N TYR A 143 -5.76 -10.19 -10.06
CA TYR A 143 -5.83 -9.88 -11.48
C TYR A 143 -6.45 -11.08 -12.21
N PRO A 144 -7.77 -11.04 -12.46
CA PRO A 144 -8.45 -12.05 -13.26
C PRO A 144 -8.09 -11.85 -14.74
N VAL A 145 -7.69 -12.93 -15.42
CA VAL A 145 -7.29 -12.93 -16.83
C VAL A 145 -7.93 -14.08 -17.58
N ILE A 146 -8.13 -13.90 -18.88
CA ILE A 146 -8.42 -14.99 -19.81
C ILE A 146 -7.08 -15.38 -20.43
N TRP A 147 -6.71 -16.64 -20.24
CA TRP A 147 -5.48 -17.22 -20.74
C TRP A 147 -5.80 -18.16 -21.90
N GLU A 148 -5.15 -17.97 -23.04
CA GLU A 148 -5.26 -18.89 -24.17
C GLU A 148 -4.16 -19.95 -24.05
N LEU A 149 -4.55 -21.22 -23.99
CA LEU A 149 -3.61 -22.34 -24.05
C LEU A 149 -3.13 -22.54 -25.48
N GLU A 150 -2.00 -23.22 -25.68
CA GLU A 150 -1.51 -23.56 -27.03
C GLU A 150 -2.52 -24.34 -27.88
N SER A 151 -3.47 -25.04 -27.24
CA SER A 151 -4.58 -25.72 -27.90
C SER A 151 -5.67 -24.78 -28.46
N GLY A 152 -5.55 -23.46 -28.24
CA GLY A 152 -6.58 -22.46 -28.54
C GLY A 152 -7.74 -22.45 -27.54
N LYS A 153 -7.67 -23.25 -26.48
CA LYS A 153 -8.70 -23.26 -25.42
C LYS A 153 -8.44 -22.12 -24.44
N GLU A 154 -9.45 -21.30 -24.23
CA GLU A 154 -9.43 -20.26 -23.20
C GLU A 154 -9.64 -20.85 -21.80
N ARG A 155 -8.92 -20.30 -20.83
CA ARG A 155 -9.04 -20.62 -19.41
C ARG A 155 -9.05 -19.34 -18.60
N ARG A 156 -9.95 -19.24 -17.63
CA ARG A 156 -9.98 -18.11 -16.69
C ARG A 156 -9.09 -18.41 -15.50
N LEU A 157 -8.17 -17.50 -15.23
CA LEU A 157 -7.23 -17.57 -14.13
C LEU A 157 -7.30 -16.30 -13.31
N VAL A 158 -6.94 -16.39 -12.04
CA VAL A 158 -6.73 -15.23 -11.19
C VAL A 158 -5.33 -15.30 -10.62
N PHE A 159 -4.55 -14.26 -10.89
CA PHE A 159 -3.23 -14.07 -10.32
C PHE A 159 -3.35 -13.20 -9.08
N TYR A 160 -2.76 -13.64 -7.98
CA TYR A 160 -2.76 -12.94 -6.72
C TYR A 160 -1.34 -12.56 -6.32
N ALA A 161 -1.19 -11.33 -5.83
CA ALA A 161 -0.03 -10.92 -5.06
C ALA A 161 -0.53 -10.32 -3.73
N ALA A 162 0.12 -10.67 -2.63
CA ALA A 162 -0.24 -10.13 -1.33
C ALA A 162 1.00 -9.75 -0.51
N GLU A 163 0.81 -8.75 0.35
CA GLU A 163 1.79 -8.36 1.37
C GLU A 163 1.04 -8.05 2.68
N PRO A 164 1.61 -8.36 3.87
CA PRO A 164 1.01 -8.01 5.13
C PRO A 164 0.93 -6.49 5.23
N ARG A 165 -0.21 -5.99 5.68
CA ARG A 165 -0.24 -4.63 6.20
C ARG A 165 0.55 -4.64 7.49
N THR A 166 1.74 -4.07 7.46
CA THR A 166 2.40 -3.65 8.69
C THR A 166 1.42 -2.79 9.45
N ARG A 167 0.98 -3.27 10.62
CA ARG A 167 0.27 -2.44 11.58
C ARG A 167 1.24 -1.31 11.90
N VAL A 168 1.00 -0.14 11.31
CA VAL A 168 1.62 1.08 11.81
C VAL A 168 0.96 1.26 13.16
N ASP A 169 1.58 0.69 14.20
CA ASP A 169 1.17 0.93 15.58
C ASP A 169 1.09 2.46 15.74
N GLN A 170 -0.14 2.92 15.95
CA GLN A 170 -0.45 4.29 16.33
C GLN A 170 -0.51 4.37 17.85
#